data_AF-A0A3A0D4Y9-F1
#
_entry.id   AF-A0A3A0D4Y9-F1
#
_cell.length_a   1.000
_cell.length_b   1.000
_cell.length_c   1.000
_cell.angle_alpha   90.00
_cell.angle_beta   90.00
_cell.angle_gamma   90.00
#
_symmetry.space_group_name_H-M   'P 1'
#
loop_
_entity.id
_entity.type
_entity.pdbx_description
1 polymer ?
#
loop_
_entity_poly.entity_id
_entity_poly.type
_entity_poly.pdbx_seq_one_letter_code
_entity_poly.pdbx_strand_id
1 'polypeptide(L)'
;MTSYLIRRLGIAVITLVLITFLVYGLIRAMPGTPATNQLAVMDPSKQLSPEAIARINRLYGLDKPWYAAYFVWMKNVVVGDLGVSFTRNMRPVAELIVERAPATLMLSATSLALAYLLSIPIGLWATAQANTVAERTVSTVLYMLYSLPAFVAALYLQLLLYVKLDWLPLYGMQSDAYESLSPVGKAVDVLRHAVMPIACFTYGNLAYYSRFIRANMQEVVRQDYIRTARAKGVGPRAILWKHAFRNTMIPLVTLLGLSLPGLFSGAVILEQIFQWPGMGRLYFEAIGQRDYNVIMGLTLMFSVLALAGQLLADILYAVVDPRVTYG
;
A
#
# COMPACT_ATOMS: atom_id res chain seq x y z
N MET A 1 -7.58 28.92 -4.11
CA MET A 1 -6.63 27.83 -4.42
C MET A 1 -5.29 28.00 -3.71
N THR A 2 -4.54 29.09 -3.90
CA THR A 2 -3.24 29.27 -3.23
C THR A 2 -3.32 29.25 -1.70
N SER A 3 -4.25 30.00 -1.09
CA SER A 3 -4.48 29.97 0.37
C SER A 3 -4.84 28.57 0.88
N TYR A 4 -5.70 27.85 0.14
CA TYR A 4 -6.06 26.47 0.45
C TYR A 4 -4.87 25.51 0.40
N LEU A 5 -4.04 25.59 -0.65
CA LEU A 5 -2.82 24.78 -0.79
C LEU A 5 -1.82 25.07 0.33
N ILE A 6 -1.61 26.34 0.69
CA ILE A 6 -0.73 26.72 1.80
C ILE A 6 -1.24 26.13 3.13
N ARG A 7 -2.55 26.26 3.41
CA ARG A 7 -3.17 25.70 4.62
C ARG A 7 -3.02 24.18 4.65
N ARG A 8 -3.26 23.49 3.53
CA ARG A 8 -3.10 22.03 3.41
C ARG A 8 -1.65 21.60 3.60
N LEU A 9 -0.69 22.29 3.00
CA LEU A 9 0.74 22.01 3.19
C LEU A 9 1.17 22.25 4.64
N GLY A 10 0.70 23.31 5.28
CA GLY A 10 0.95 23.56 6.71
C GLY A 10 0.42 22.43 7.60
N ILE A 11 -0.83 22.00 7.38
CA ILE A 11 -1.42 20.85 8.07
C ILE A 11 -0.61 19.57 7.79
N ALA A 12 -0.18 19.34 6.56
CA ALA A 12 0.61 18.18 6.17
C ALA A 12 1.96 18.14 6.90
N VAL A 13 2.68 19.26 6.99
CA VAL A 13 3.95 19.36 7.72
C VAL A 13 3.73 19.09 9.21
N ILE A 14 2.72 19.71 9.83
CA ILE A 14 2.40 19.46 11.25
C ILE A 14 2.06 17.98 11.48
N THR A 15 1.25 17.41 10.59
CA THR A 15 0.86 15.99 10.66
C THR A 15 2.08 15.08 10.54
N LEU A 16 3.01 15.39 9.62
CA LEU A 16 4.23 14.62 9.43
C LEU A 16 5.15 14.66 10.66
N VAL A 17 5.32 15.84 11.27
CA VAL A 17 6.08 16.02 12.51
C VAL A 17 5.42 15.22 13.63
N LEU A 18 4.10 15.30 13.79
CA LEU A 18 3.37 14.56 14.82
C LEU A 18 3.49 13.04 14.64
N ILE A 19 3.29 12.52 13.41
CA ILE A 19 3.42 11.08 13.13
C ILE A 19 4.83 10.60 13.47
N THR A 20 5.85 11.29 12.95
CA THR A 20 7.25 10.87 13.17
C THR A 20 7.67 11.02 14.63
N PHE A 21 7.23 12.08 15.33
CA PHE A 21 7.54 12.28 16.74
C PHE A 21 6.93 11.19 17.62
N LEU A 22 5.65 10.86 17.40
CA LEU A 22 4.95 9.80 18.12
C LEU A 22 5.57 8.44 17.84
N VAL A 23 5.83 8.11 16.58
CA VAL A 23 6.44 6.83 16.18
C VAL A 23 7.85 6.70 16.76
N TYR A 24 8.67 7.76 16.70
CA TYR A 24 10.00 7.76 17.30
C TYR A 24 9.95 7.54 18.82
N GLY A 25 9.04 8.23 19.51
CA GLY A 25 8.81 8.06 20.94
C GLY A 25 8.38 6.63 21.30
N LEU A 26 7.44 6.06 20.55
CA LEU A 26 6.97 4.68 20.74
C LEU A 26 8.10 3.67 20.55
N ILE A 27 8.88 3.79 19.47
CA ILE A 27 10.01 2.90 19.19
C ILE A 27 11.06 2.98 20.30
N ARG A 28 11.33 4.19 20.82
CA ARG A 28 12.26 4.41 21.95
C ARG A 28 11.72 3.93 23.30
N ALA A 29 10.40 3.79 23.44
CA ALA A 29 9.77 3.25 24.64
C ALA A 29 9.70 1.71 24.64
N MET A 30 9.88 1.06 23.50
CA MET A 30 9.91 -0.40 23.44
C MET A 30 11.11 -0.96 24.22
N PRO A 31 10.92 -1.96 25.09
CA PRO A 31 11.98 -2.47 25.96
C PRO A 31 13.06 -3.19 25.15
N GLY A 32 14.30 -2.67 25.13
CA GLY A 32 15.42 -3.21 24.34
C GLY A 32 15.85 -2.30 23.18
N THR A 33 17.14 -2.35 22.85
CA THR A 33 17.80 -1.53 21.81
C THR A 33 18.18 -2.37 20.58
N PRO A 34 18.47 -1.75 19.42
CA PRO A 34 19.04 -2.47 18.26
C PRO A 34 20.28 -3.30 18.64
N ALA A 35 21.16 -2.75 19.48
CA ALA A 35 22.35 -3.46 19.97
C ALA A 35 22.00 -4.70 20.79
N THR A 36 21.07 -4.60 21.74
CA THR A 36 20.68 -5.73 22.59
C THR A 36 19.88 -6.79 21.83
N ASN A 37 19.06 -6.39 20.84
CA ASN A 37 18.32 -7.34 20.01
C ASN A 37 19.26 -8.14 19.11
N GLN A 38 20.29 -7.49 18.56
CA GLN A 38 21.28 -8.19 17.74
C GLN A 38 22.19 -9.09 18.59
N LEU A 39 22.53 -8.69 19.82
CA LEU A 39 23.18 -9.55 20.81
C LEU A 39 22.34 -10.78 21.20
N ALA A 40 21.01 -10.67 21.21
CA ALA A 40 20.11 -11.77 21.51
C ALA A 40 19.95 -12.77 20.35
N VAL A 41 20.24 -12.34 19.11
CA VAL A 41 20.14 -13.17 17.90
C VAL A 41 21.52 -13.70 17.46
N MET A 42 22.61 -13.07 17.87
CA MET A 42 23.98 -13.53 17.64
C MET A 42 24.39 -14.61 18.65
N ASP A 43 25.32 -15.48 18.22
CA ASP A 43 25.96 -16.47 19.08
C ASP A 43 26.47 -15.82 20.38
N PRO A 44 26.16 -16.35 21.58
CA PRO A 44 26.62 -15.81 22.87
C PRO A 44 28.14 -15.63 22.98
N SER A 45 28.92 -16.34 22.14
CA SER A 45 30.38 -16.22 22.03
C SER A 45 30.85 -15.00 21.21
N LYS A 46 29.97 -14.35 20.45
CA LYS A 46 30.24 -13.15 19.63
C LYS A 46 29.61 -11.90 20.24
N GLN A 47 29.95 -11.62 21.49
CA GLN A 47 29.53 -10.38 22.15
C GLN A 47 30.16 -9.18 21.44
N LEU A 48 29.34 -8.14 21.18
CA LEU A 48 29.84 -6.86 20.69
C LEU A 48 30.81 -6.27 21.71
N SER A 49 31.94 -5.74 21.26
CA SER A 49 32.86 -5.02 22.14
C SER A 49 32.15 -3.82 22.79
N PRO A 50 32.52 -3.43 24.02
CA PRO A 50 31.96 -2.24 24.67
C PRO A 50 32.04 -0.99 23.79
N GLU A 51 33.11 -0.87 23.00
CA GLU A 51 33.31 0.20 22.02
C GLU A 51 32.29 0.16 20.88
N ALA A 52 31.98 -1.02 20.35
CA ALA A 52 30.96 -1.20 19.32
C ALA A 52 29.58 -0.81 19.85
N ILE A 53 29.24 -1.20 21.10
CA ILE A 53 27.98 -0.82 21.75
C ILE A 53 27.90 0.70 21.93
N ALA A 54 28.97 1.34 22.41
CA ALA A 54 29.01 2.80 22.57
C ALA A 54 28.84 3.53 21.23
N ARG A 55 29.46 3.01 20.16
CA ARG A 55 29.30 3.54 18.80
C ARG A 55 27.86 3.41 18.30
N ILE A 56 27.22 2.26 18.47
CA ILE A 56 25.82 2.04 18.10
C ILE A 56 24.91 2.99 18.89
N ASN A 57 25.15 3.14 20.19
CA ASN A 57 24.38 4.04 21.03
C ASN A 57 24.46 5.48 20.53
N ARG A 58 25.64 5.96 20.14
CA ARG A 58 25.78 7.31 19.55
C ARG A 58 25.11 7.43 18.18
N LEU A 59 25.24 6.43 17.31
CA LEU A 59 24.63 6.43 15.98
C LEU A 59 23.10 6.52 16.03
N TYR A 60 22.47 5.83 16.99
CA TYR A 60 21.01 5.84 17.18
C TYR A 60 20.54 6.91 18.20
N GLY A 61 21.45 7.75 18.70
CA GLY A 61 21.14 8.76 19.72
C GLY A 61 20.61 8.18 21.03
N LEU A 62 20.96 6.93 21.35
CA LEU A 62 20.59 6.23 22.59
C LEU A 62 21.30 6.82 23.81
N ASP A 63 22.36 7.60 23.60
CA ASP A 63 23.09 8.38 24.60
C ASP A 63 22.34 9.63 25.10
N LYS A 64 21.24 9.99 24.42
CA LYS A 64 20.46 11.21 24.70
C LYS A 64 19.02 10.85 25.10
N PRO A 65 18.31 11.76 25.80
CA PRO A 65 16.87 11.67 25.91
C PRO A 65 16.21 11.53 24.53
N TRP A 66 15.18 10.71 24.43
CA TRP A 66 14.59 10.32 23.14
C TRP A 66 14.12 11.52 22.31
N TYR A 67 13.59 12.56 22.94
CA TYR A 67 13.13 13.77 22.26
C TYR A 67 14.30 14.56 21.65
N ALA A 68 15.45 14.64 22.34
CA ALA A 68 16.63 15.28 21.81
C ALA A 68 17.21 14.48 20.62
N ALA A 69 17.21 13.16 20.72
CA ALA A 69 17.61 12.28 19.63
C ALA A 69 16.67 12.40 18.40
N TYR A 70 15.37 12.59 18.62
CA TYR A 70 14.41 12.87 17.54
C TYR A 70 14.76 14.16 16.79
N PHE A 71 15.05 15.26 17.48
CA PHE A 71 15.41 16.53 16.81
C PHE A 71 16.71 16.42 16.02
N VAL A 72 17.67 15.60 16.48
CA VAL A 72 18.88 15.27 15.70
C VAL A 72 18.52 14.47 14.45
N TRP A 73 17.70 13.42 14.60
CA TRP A 73 17.23 12.63 13.46
C TRP A 73 16.48 13.50 12.43
N MET A 74 15.56 14.35 12.88
CA MET A 74 14.81 15.27 12.02
C MET A 74 15.73 16.26 11.28
N LYS A 75 16.77 16.77 11.94
CA LYS A 75 17.77 17.64 11.29
C LYS A 75 18.49 16.92 10.14
N ASN A 76 18.85 15.65 10.34
CA ASN A 76 19.50 14.84 9.31
C ASN A 76 18.53 14.55 8.13
N VAL A 77 17.27 14.25 8.44
CA VAL A 77 16.23 14.02 7.43
C VAL A 77 16.03 15.23 6.53
N VAL A 78 16.04 16.45 7.09
CA VAL A 78 15.88 17.70 6.31
C VAL A 78 16.98 17.88 5.25
N VAL A 79 18.19 17.35 5.49
CA VAL A 79 19.29 17.35 4.51
C VAL A 79 19.36 16.07 3.67
N GLY A 80 18.35 15.21 3.75
CA GLY A 80 18.23 13.98 2.97
C GLY A 80 18.90 12.75 3.58
N ASP A 81 19.40 12.82 4.82
CA ASP A 81 20.04 11.70 5.50
C ASP A 81 19.04 10.96 6.41
N LEU A 82 18.60 9.78 5.95
CA LEU A 82 17.73 8.88 6.71
C LEU A 82 18.51 7.98 7.69
N GLY A 83 19.84 8.10 7.73
CA GLY A 83 20.74 7.27 8.49
C GLY A 83 21.04 5.93 7.81
N VAL A 84 21.64 5.04 8.59
CA VAL A 84 22.08 3.71 8.16
C VAL A 84 21.40 2.60 8.97
N SER A 85 21.27 1.43 8.37
CA SER A 85 20.76 0.21 9.01
C SER A 85 21.91 -0.59 9.61
N PHE A 86 21.99 -0.68 10.94
CA PHE A 86 23.00 -1.51 11.60
C PHE A 86 22.78 -3.00 11.35
N THR A 87 21.52 -3.45 11.29
CA THR A 87 21.16 -4.86 11.09
C THR A 87 21.37 -5.34 9.66
N ARG A 88 21.55 -4.41 8.71
CA ARG A 88 21.85 -4.67 7.30
C ARG A 88 23.20 -4.08 6.90
N ASN A 89 24.24 -4.38 7.67
CA ASN A 89 25.64 -4.06 7.34
C ASN A 89 25.92 -2.56 7.11
N MET A 90 25.32 -1.68 7.90
CA MET A 90 25.48 -0.22 7.81
C MET A 90 25.08 0.37 6.45
N ARG A 91 24.20 -0.29 5.70
CA ARG A 91 23.69 0.24 4.43
C ARG A 91 22.80 1.48 4.65
N PRO A 92 22.90 2.51 3.79
CA PRO A 92 21.99 3.66 3.85
C PRO A 92 20.53 3.25 3.73
N VAL A 93 19.66 3.82 4.56
CA VAL A 93 18.23 3.50 4.55
C VAL A 93 17.57 3.85 3.21
N ALA A 94 17.99 4.95 2.58
CA ALA A 94 17.48 5.36 1.27
C ALA A 94 17.73 4.28 0.19
N GLU A 95 18.90 3.64 0.18
CA GLU A 95 19.20 2.56 -0.77
C GLU A 95 18.33 1.33 -0.53
N LEU A 96 18.13 0.95 0.73
CA LEU A 96 17.26 -0.16 1.10
C LEU A 96 15.82 0.07 0.63
N ILE A 97 15.32 1.30 0.75
CA ILE A 97 13.99 1.68 0.28
C ILE A 97 13.90 1.55 -1.24
N VAL A 98 14.86 2.13 -1.98
CA VAL A 98 14.86 2.12 -3.45
C VAL A 98 14.99 0.69 -4.00
N GLU A 99 15.76 -0.17 -3.36
CA GLU A 99 15.91 -1.58 -3.75
C GLU A 99 14.60 -2.38 -3.58
N ARG A 100 13.84 -2.10 -2.52
CA ARG A 100 12.61 -2.85 -2.17
C ARG A 100 11.36 -2.28 -2.83
N ALA A 101 11.38 -1.00 -3.23
CA ALA A 101 10.22 -0.33 -3.77
C ALA A 101 9.63 -0.96 -5.04
N PRO A 102 10.44 -1.35 -6.06
CA PRO A 102 9.94 -1.96 -7.28
C PRO A 102 9.13 -3.24 -7.03
N ALA A 103 9.56 -4.07 -6.08
CA ALA A 103 8.88 -5.31 -5.76
C ALA A 103 7.47 -5.07 -5.21
N THR A 104 7.30 -4.12 -4.28
CA THR A 104 5.98 -3.75 -3.75
C THR A 104 5.10 -3.06 -4.80
N LEU A 105 5.69 -2.19 -5.62
CA LEU A 105 4.98 -1.53 -6.71
C LEU A 105 4.47 -2.54 -7.74
N MET A 106 5.27 -3.54 -8.08
CA MET A 106 4.88 -4.60 -9.01
C MET A 106 3.62 -5.33 -8.52
N LEU A 107 3.58 -5.72 -7.24
CA LEU A 107 2.39 -6.35 -6.67
C LEU A 107 1.21 -5.38 -6.62
N SER A 108 1.40 -4.24 -5.96
CA SER A 108 0.30 -3.35 -5.62
C SER A 108 -0.29 -2.66 -6.85
N ALA A 109 0.55 -2.22 -7.80
CA ALA A 109 0.07 -1.58 -9.03
C ALA A 109 -0.62 -2.59 -9.96
N THR A 110 -0.08 -3.80 -10.09
CA THR A 110 -0.72 -4.85 -10.90
C THR A 110 -2.05 -5.26 -10.30
N SER A 111 -2.11 -5.48 -8.98
CA SER A 111 -3.36 -5.79 -8.30
C SER A 111 -4.39 -4.66 -8.37
N LEU A 112 -3.96 -3.40 -8.24
CA LEU A 112 -4.85 -2.25 -8.38
C LEU A 112 -5.39 -2.15 -9.81
N ALA A 113 -4.53 -2.33 -10.82
CA ALA A 113 -4.93 -2.32 -12.23
C ALA A 113 -5.94 -3.43 -12.52
N LEU A 114 -5.68 -4.67 -12.06
CA LEU A 114 -6.61 -5.79 -12.20
C LEU A 114 -7.92 -5.54 -11.44
N ALA A 115 -7.84 -4.97 -10.23
CA ALA A 115 -9.03 -4.66 -9.45
C ALA A 115 -9.94 -3.65 -10.19
N TYR A 116 -9.38 -2.58 -10.77
CA TYR A 116 -10.18 -1.65 -11.59
C TYR A 116 -10.68 -2.27 -12.90
N LEU A 117 -9.81 -3.02 -13.60
CA LEU A 117 -10.16 -3.69 -14.85
C LEU A 117 -11.34 -4.63 -14.69
N LEU A 118 -11.44 -5.33 -13.57
CA LEU A 118 -12.53 -6.26 -13.27
C LEU A 118 -13.72 -5.57 -12.60
N SER A 119 -13.48 -4.65 -11.66
CA SER A 119 -14.55 -4.02 -10.88
C SER A 119 -15.41 -3.05 -11.68
N ILE A 120 -14.84 -2.35 -12.66
CA ILE A 120 -15.60 -1.41 -13.50
C ILE A 120 -16.66 -2.15 -14.31
N PRO A 121 -16.33 -3.17 -15.12
CA PRO A 121 -17.33 -3.98 -15.82
C PRO A 121 -18.36 -4.61 -14.88
N ILE A 122 -17.92 -5.18 -13.75
CA ILE A 122 -18.82 -5.83 -12.78
C ILE A 122 -19.79 -4.82 -12.15
N GLY A 123 -19.31 -3.66 -11.72
CA GLY A 123 -20.13 -2.61 -11.13
C GLY A 123 -21.14 -2.03 -12.11
N LEU A 124 -20.73 -1.82 -13.37
CA LEU A 124 -21.63 -1.37 -14.44
C LEU A 124 -22.67 -2.43 -14.79
N TRP A 125 -22.26 -3.69 -14.93
CA TRP A 125 -23.16 -4.81 -15.17
C TRP A 125 -24.16 -4.98 -14.03
N ALA A 126 -23.71 -4.92 -12.78
CA ALA A 126 -24.58 -5.01 -11.60
C ALA A 126 -25.57 -3.84 -11.51
N THR A 127 -25.19 -2.65 -11.98
CA THR A 127 -26.12 -1.52 -12.10
C THR A 127 -27.19 -1.80 -13.14
N ALA A 128 -26.82 -2.32 -14.31
CA ALA A 128 -27.75 -2.63 -15.39
C ALA A 128 -28.70 -3.78 -15.03
N GLN A 129 -28.22 -4.77 -14.29
CA GLN A 129 -28.95 -5.96 -13.84
C GLN A 129 -29.56 -5.81 -12.44
N ALA A 130 -29.71 -4.57 -11.96
CA ALA A 130 -30.17 -4.30 -10.59
C ALA A 130 -31.47 -5.06 -10.27
N ASN A 131 -31.53 -5.66 -9.07
CA ASN A 131 -32.65 -6.43 -8.56
C ASN A 131 -32.91 -7.80 -9.23
N THR A 132 -32.04 -8.25 -10.13
CA THR A 132 -32.10 -9.62 -10.67
C THR A 132 -31.44 -10.63 -9.73
N VAL A 133 -31.81 -11.91 -9.83
CA VAL A 133 -31.16 -12.98 -9.04
C VAL A 133 -29.67 -13.06 -9.36
N ALA A 134 -29.30 -12.95 -10.64
CA ALA A 134 -27.89 -12.98 -11.06
C ALA A 134 -27.06 -11.88 -10.37
N GLU A 135 -27.57 -10.64 -10.34
CA GLU A 135 -26.91 -9.52 -9.68
C GLU A 135 -26.80 -9.72 -8.17
N ARG A 136 -27.85 -10.25 -7.53
CA ARG A 136 -27.82 -10.58 -6.09
C ARG A 136 -26.79 -11.66 -5.78
N THR A 137 -26.68 -12.70 -6.61
CA THR A 137 -25.68 -13.77 -6.45
C THR A 137 -24.26 -13.22 -6.56
N VAL A 138 -23.96 -12.46 -7.62
CA VAL A 138 -22.63 -11.85 -7.79
C VAL A 138 -22.30 -10.91 -6.63
N SER A 139 -23.25 -10.05 -6.23
CA SER A 139 -23.05 -9.16 -5.08
C SER A 139 -22.75 -9.95 -3.81
N THR A 140 -23.50 -11.03 -3.55
CA THR A 140 -23.30 -11.89 -2.38
C THR A 140 -21.93 -12.55 -2.38
N VAL A 141 -21.47 -13.04 -3.54
CA VAL A 141 -20.09 -13.58 -3.69
C VAL A 141 -19.05 -12.50 -3.41
N LEU A 142 -19.20 -11.29 -3.94
CA LEU A 142 -18.29 -10.18 -3.65
C LEU A 142 -18.29 -9.81 -2.16
N TYR A 143 -19.44 -9.86 -1.48
CA TYR A 143 -19.52 -9.66 -0.03
C TYR A 143 -18.79 -10.74 0.77
N MET A 144 -18.93 -12.00 0.36
CA MET A 144 -18.21 -13.12 0.99
C MET A 144 -16.70 -12.95 0.79
N LEU A 145 -16.26 -12.59 -0.42
CA LEU A 145 -14.86 -12.29 -0.72
C LEU A 145 -14.35 -11.12 0.13
N TYR A 146 -15.09 -10.01 0.23
CA TYR A 146 -14.68 -8.87 1.04
C TYR A 146 -14.53 -9.21 2.53
N SER A 147 -15.38 -10.11 3.04
CA SER A 147 -15.34 -10.57 4.43
C SER A 147 -14.19 -11.54 4.72
N LEU A 148 -13.59 -12.14 3.68
CA LEU A 148 -12.49 -13.09 3.83
C LEU A 148 -11.16 -12.33 4.04
N PRO A 149 -10.47 -12.49 5.18
CA PRO A 149 -9.19 -11.81 5.40
C PRO A 149 -8.12 -12.28 4.40
N ALA A 150 -7.35 -11.34 3.85
CA ALA A 150 -6.35 -11.61 2.81
C ALA A 150 -5.29 -12.64 3.21
N PHE A 151 -4.86 -12.64 4.48
CA PHE A 151 -3.91 -13.63 4.96
C PHE A 151 -4.50 -15.05 5.01
N VAL A 152 -5.80 -15.19 5.31
CA VAL A 152 -6.50 -16.49 5.29
C VAL A 152 -6.58 -17.01 3.86
N ALA A 153 -6.94 -16.14 2.93
CA ALA A 153 -6.94 -16.47 1.50
C ALA A 153 -5.53 -16.89 1.04
N ALA A 154 -4.47 -16.20 1.48
CA ALA A 154 -3.10 -16.54 1.13
C ALA A 154 -2.74 -17.97 1.58
N LEU A 155 -3.02 -18.33 2.83
CA LEU A 155 -2.77 -19.68 3.36
C LEU A 155 -3.58 -20.75 2.60
N TYR A 156 -4.83 -20.46 2.27
CA TYR A 156 -5.66 -21.38 1.49
C TYR A 156 -5.15 -21.56 0.06
N LEU A 157 -4.73 -20.47 -0.61
CA LEU A 157 -4.14 -20.54 -1.94
C LEU A 157 -2.83 -21.32 -1.93
N GLN A 158 -1.97 -21.14 -0.92
CA GLN A 158 -0.76 -21.95 -0.76
C GLN A 158 -1.10 -23.44 -0.56
N LEU A 159 -2.08 -23.77 0.27
CA LEU A 159 -2.52 -25.15 0.46
C LEU A 159 -3.07 -25.76 -0.85
N LEU A 160 -3.89 -25.02 -1.59
CA LEU A 160 -4.53 -25.53 -2.80
C LEU A 160 -3.55 -25.59 -3.99
N LEU A 161 -2.95 -24.47 -4.33
CA LEU A 161 -2.19 -24.29 -5.57
C LEU A 161 -0.75 -24.79 -5.48
N TYR A 162 -0.16 -24.83 -4.28
CA TYR A 162 1.15 -25.44 -4.07
C TYR A 162 1.02 -26.85 -3.49
N VAL A 163 0.50 -27.02 -2.27
CA VAL A 163 0.55 -28.33 -1.58
C VAL A 163 -0.29 -29.42 -2.27
N LYS A 164 -1.49 -29.10 -2.75
CA LYS A 164 -2.40 -30.10 -3.34
C LYS A 164 -2.22 -30.27 -4.85
N LEU A 165 -1.98 -29.18 -5.58
CA LEU A 165 -1.94 -29.18 -7.04
C LEU A 165 -0.54 -29.06 -7.64
N ASP A 166 0.45 -28.56 -6.88
CA ASP A 166 1.82 -28.28 -7.36
C ASP A 166 1.88 -27.39 -8.62
N TRP A 167 0.95 -26.44 -8.73
CA TRP A 167 0.85 -25.54 -9.88
C TRP A 167 1.72 -24.30 -9.74
N LEU A 168 1.81 -23.74 -8.53
CA LEU A 168 2.46 -22.46 -8.25
C LEU A 168 3.46 -22.58 -7.10
N PRO A 169 4.55 -21.80 -7.11
CA PRO A 169 5.54 -21.81 -6.05
C PRO A 169 4.99 -21.25 -4.73
N LEU A 170 5.50 -21.74 -3.59
CA LEU A 170 4.96 -21.42 -2.26
C LEU A 170 5.22 -19.97 -1.81
N TYR A 171 6.44 -19.49 -2.01
CA TYR A 171 6.94 -18.19 -1.55
C TYR A 171 8.12 -17.71 -2.42
N GLY A 172 8.58 -16.49 -2.17
CA GLY A 172 9.68 -15.86 -2.90
C GLY A 172 9.19 -15.12 -4.14
N MET A 173 10.09 -14.33 -4.74
CA MET A 173 9.85 -13.65 -6.01
C MET A 173 10.35 -14.46 -7.21
N GLN A 174 11.28 -15.38 -6.98
CA GLN A 174 12.05 -16.11 -7.99
C GLN A 174 12.41 -17.50 -7.47
N SER A 175 12.54 -18.46 -8.38
CA SER A 175 13.03 -19.82 -8.11
C SER A 175 14.56 -19.85 -7.92
N ASP A 176 15.08 -20.90 -7.28
CA ASP A 176 16.53 -21.09 -7.08
C ASP A 176 17.32 -21.12 -8.40
N ALA A 177 16.73 -21.64 -9.47
CA ALA A 177 17.33 -21.71 -10.80
C ALA A 177 17.15 -20.43 -11.63
N TYR A 178 16.68 -19.33 -11.05
CA TYR A 178 16.32 -18.11 -11.79
C TYR A 178 17.43 -17.61 -12.70
N GLU A 179 18.69 -17.61 -12.23
CA GLU A 179 19.81 -17.09 -13.00
C GLU A 179 20.16 -17.89 -14.26
N SER A 180 19.80 -19.17 -14.32
CA SER A 180 20.03 -20.01 -15.50
C SER A 180 18.89 -19.95 -16.53
N LEU A 181 17.79 -19.24 -16.23
CA LEU A 181 16.66 -19.11 -17.14
C LEU A 181 16.93 -18.08 -18.25
N SER A 182 16.31 -18.32 -19.41
CA SER A 182 16.24 -17.32 -20.49
C SER A 182 15.47 -16.07 -20.02
N PRO A 183 15.60 -14.90 -20.67
CA PRO A 183 14.85 -13.70 -20.29
C PRO A 183 13.33 -13.92 -20.22
N VAL A 184 12.77 -14.72 -21.12
CA VAL A 184 11.35 -15.11 -21.08
C VAL A 184 11.07 -16.04 -19.91
N GLY A 185 11.96 -17.01 -19.64
CA GLY A 185 11.87 -17.89 -18.47
C GLY A 185 11.87 -17.12 -17.15
N LYS A 186 12.75 -16.13 -17.01
CA LYS A 186 12.80 -15.21 -15.85
C LYS A 186 11.47 -14.47 -15.66
N ALA A 187 10.88 -13.95 -16.74
CA ALA A 187 9.58 -13.26 -16.66
C ALA A 187 8.44 -14.21 -16.25
N VAL A 188 8.39 -15.42 -16.82
CA VAL A 188 7.38 -16.43 -16.46
C VAL A 188 7.55 -16.88 -15.01
N ASP A 189 8.79 -17.06 -14.55
CA ASP A 189 9.08 -17.44 -13.17
C ASP A 189 8.54 -16.39 -12.17
N VAL A 190 8.86 -15.11 -12.38
CA VAL A 190 8.34 -14.02 -11.54
C VAL A 190 6.82 -13.95 -11.59
N LEU A 191 6.21 -14.13 -12.77
CA LEU A 191 4.75 -14.15 -12.89
C LEU A 191 4.13 -15.29 -12.09
N ARG A 192 4.68 -16.50 -12.14
CA ARG A 192 4.19 -17.65 -11.35
C ARG A 192 4.25 -17.37 -9.86
N HIS A 193 5.32 -16.74 -9.37
CA HIS A 193 5.43 -16.31 -7.97
C HIS A 193 4.45 -15.20 -7.60
N ALA A 194 4.14 -14.31 -8.54
CA ALA A 194 3.26 -13.17 -8.30
C ALA A 194 1.76 -13.54 -8.31
N VAL A 195 1.34 -14.64 -8.94
CA VAL A 195 -0.10 -15.00 -9.09
C VAL A 195 -0.84 -15.04 -7.76
N MET A 196 -0.34 -15.77 -6.76
CA MET A 196 -1.04 -15.89 -5.46
C MET A 196 -1.06 -14.57 -4.68
N PRO A 197 0.07 -13.85 -4.50
CA PRO A 197 0.06 -12.52 -3.91
C PRO A 197 -0.91 -11.57 -4.63
N ILE A 198 -0.82 -11.48 -5.97
CA ILE A 198 -1.66 -10.59 -6.76
C ILE A 198 -3.13 -10.94 -6.58
N ALA A 199 -3.49 -12.23 -6.58
CA ALA A 199 -4.87 -12.68 -6.33
C ALA A 199 -5.38 -12.19 -4.97
N CYS A 200 -4.59 -12.36 -3.90
CA CYS A 200 -4.92 -11.91 -2.54
C CYS A 200 -5.16 -10.41 -2.46
N PHE A 201 -4.32 -9.60 -3.10
CA PHE A 201 -4.51 -8.14 -3.15
C PHE A 201 -5.69 -7.73 -4.03
N THR A 202 -5.92 -8.46 -5.13
CA THR A 202 -6.92 -8.08 -6.14
C THR A 202 -8.33 -8.33 -5.64
N TYR A 203 -8.61 -9.49 -5.02
CA TYR A 203 -9.99 -9.84 -4.70
C TYR A 203 -10.64 -8.89 -3.68
N GLY A 204 -9.88 -8.43 -2.68
CA GLY A 204 -10.39 -7.51 -1.65
C GLY A 204 -10.75 -6.14 -2.24
N ASN A 205 -9.84 -5.61 -3.05
CA ASN A 205 -10.05 -4.36 -3.80
C ASN A 205 -11.18 -4.49 -4.83
N LEU A 206 -11.26 -5.61 -5.55
CA LEU A 206 -12.29 -5.92 -6.52
C LEU A 206 -13.69 -5.85 -5.89
N ALA A 207 -13.89 -6.49 -4.75
CA ALA A 207 -15.18 -6.49 -4.05
C ALA A 207 -15.58 -5.08 -3.59
N TYR A 208 -14.63 -4.33 -3.01
CA TYR A 208 -14.85 -2.95 -2.58
C TYR A 208 -15.22 -2.04 -3.76
N TYR A 209 -14.38 -2.00 -4.81
CA TYR A 209 -14.58 -1.11 -5.95
C TYR A 209 -15.84 -1.47 -6.76
N SER A 210 -16.15 -2.75 -6.95
CA SER A 210 -17.37 -3.15 -7.68
C SER A 210 -18.62 -2.62 -7.01
N ARG A 211 -18.68 -2.71 -5.67
CA ARG A 211 -19.78 -2.20 -4.86
C ARG A 211 -19.82 -0.67 -4.88
N PHE A 212 -18.67 -0.02 -4.76
CA PHE A 212 -18.56 1.42 -4.80
C PHE A 212 -19.09 1.99 -6.13
N ILE A 213 -18.67 1.40 -7.25
CA ILE A 213 -19.11 1.77 -8.59
C ILE A 213 -20.62 1.59 -8.71
N ARG A 214 -21.15 0.43 -8.29
CA ARG A 214 -22.59 0.16 -8.33
C ARG A 214 -23.39 1.17 -7.51
N ALA A 215 -22.96 1.49 -6.30
CA ALA A 215 -23.64 2.45 -5.43
C ALA A 215 -23.72 3.84 -6.08
N ASN A 216 -22.58 4.36 -6.53
CA ASN A 216 -22.52 5.66 -7.22
C ASN A 216 -23.34 5.65 -8.52
N MET A 217 -23.23 4.59 -9.31
CA MET A 217 -24.02 4.44 -10.54
C MET A 217 -25.52 4.44 -10.26
N GLN A 218 -25.99 3.79 -9.20
CA GLN A 218 -27.41 3.78 -8.81
C GLN A 218 -27.95 5.17 -8.45
N GLU A 219 -27.13 6.03 -7.86
CA GLU A 219 -27.50 7.43 -7.62
C GLU A 219 -27.54 8.22 -8.93
N VAL A 220 -26.52 8.06 -9.76
CA VAL A 220 -26.37 8.80 -11.02
C VAL A 220 -27.49 8.46 -12.01
N VAL A 221 -27.88 7.19 -12.15
CA VAL A 221 -28.94 6.79 -13.11
C VAL A 221 -30.33 7.32 -12.75
N ARG A 222 -30.53 7.83 -11.53
CA ARG A 222 -31.78 8.44 -11.05
C ARG A 222 -31.84 9.96 -11.27
N GLN A 223 -30.77 10.57 -11.78
CA GLN A 223 -30.68 12.01 -12.00
C GLN A 223 -31.52 12.48 -13.20
N ASP A 224 -32.01 13.72 -13.15
CA ASP A 224 -32.91 14.29 -14.16
C ASP A 224 -32.30 14.37 -15.57
N TYR A 225 -30.99 14.57 -15.67
CA TYR A 225 -30.30 14.60 -16.97
C TYR A 225 -30.30 13.22 -17.65
N ILE A 226 -30.31 12.13 -16.87
CA ILE A 226 -30.45 10.76 -17.38
C ILE A 226 -31.89 10.52 -17.85
N ARG A 227 -32.90 10.99 -17.10
CA ARG A 227 -34.30 10.94 -17.54
C ARG A 227 -34.49 11.69 -18.86
N THR A 228 -33.87 12.86 -18.99
CA THR A 228 -33.88 13.66 -20.22
C THR A 228 -33.20 12.93 -21.38
N ALA A 229 -32.06 12.28 -21.16
CA ALA A 229 -31.38 11.49 -22.17
C ALA A 229 -32.24 10.29 -22.64
N ARG A 230 -32.94 9.60 -21.72
CA ARG A 230 -33.91 8.55 -22.07
C ARG A 230 -35.06 9.09 -22.92
N ALA A 231 -35.63 10.24 -22.56
CA ALA A 231 -36.72 10.87 -23.31
C ALA A 231 -36.28 11.27 -24.73
N LYS A 232 -34.99 11.59 -24.93
CA LYS A 232 -34.39 11.85 -26.25
C LYS A 232 -34.06 10.57 -27.05
N GLY A 233 -34.42 9.38 -26.57
CA GLY A 233 -34.21 8.12 -27.27
C GLY A 233 -32.79 7.55 -27.15
N VAL A 234 -31.96 8.04 -26.22
CA VAL A 234 -30.62 7.48 -26.01
C VAL A 234 -30.73 6.04 -25.49
N GLY A 235 -30.05 5.10 -26.15
CA GLY A 235 -30.11 3.68 -25.80
C GLY A 235 -29.47 3.34 -24.43
N PRO A 236 -29.87 2.22 -23.78
CA PRO A 236 -29.43 1.85 -22.43
C PRO A 236 -27.91 1.76 -22.25
N ARG A 237 -27.19 1.22 -23.23
CA ARG A 237 -25.72 1.12 -23.20
C ARG A 237 -25.04 2.49 -23.21
N ALA A 238 -25.55 3.41 -24.03
CA ALA A 238 -25.01 4.77 -24.12
C ALA A 238 -25.33 5.57 -22.85
N ILE A 239 -26.53 5.39 -22.27
CA ILE A 239 -26.86 5.96 -20.95
C ILE A 239 -25.87 5.49 -19.90
N LEU A 240 -25.62 4.19 -19.82
CA LEU A 240 -24.74 3.62 -18.80
C LEU A 240 -23.30 4.10 -18.94
N TRP A 241 -22.70 3.95 -20.13
CA TRP A 241 -21.27 4.24 -20.33
C TRP A 241 -20.95 5.72 -20.56
N LYS A 242 -21.77 6.43 -21.35
CA LYS A 242 -21.45 7.83 -21.75
C LYS A 242 -22.04 8.87 -20.80
N HIS A 243 -23.23 8.62 -20.26
CA HIS A 243 -23.92 9.61 -19.44
C HIS A 243 -23.80 9.36 -17.93
N ALA A 244 -23.91 8.12 -17.49
CA ALA A 244 -23.84 7.78 -16.07
C ALA A 244 -22.39 7.57 -15.60
N PHE A 245 -21.65 6.66 -16.23
CA PHE A 245 -20.30 6.31 -15.77
C PHE A 245 -19.33 7.49 -15.79
N ARG A 246 -19.45 8.40 -16.77
CA ARG A 246 -18.64 9.62 -16.83
C ARG A 246 -18.71 10.46 -15.54
N ASN A 247 -19.88 10.55 -14.90
CA ASN A 247 -20.03 11.27 -13.64
C ASN A 247 -19.62 10.42 -12.43
N THR A 248 -19.69 9.09 -12.53
CA THR A 248 -19.14 8.16 -11.53
C THR A 248 -17.60 8.13 -11.53
N MET A 249 -16.93 8.54 -12.59
CA MET A 249 -15.47 8.61 -12.63
C MET A 249 -14.89 9.61 -11.63
N ILE A 250 -15.65 10.65 -11.28
CA ILE A 250 -15.24 11.71 -10.35
C ILE A 250 -14.80 11.13 -8.99
N PRO A 251 -15.68 10.39 -8.27
CA PRO A 251 -15.29 9.75 -7.02
C PRO A 251 -14.27 8.61 -7.21
N LEU A 252 -14.26 7.93 -8.36
CA LEU A 252 -13.27 6.87 -8.63
C LEU A 252 -11.84 7.41 -8.76
N VAL A 253 -11.68 8.55 -9.41
CA VAL A 253 -10.39 9.25 -9.53
C VAL A 253 -9.88 9.68 -8.16
N THR A 254 -10.78 10.10 -7.28
CA THR A 254 -10.45 10.42 -5.88
C THR A 254 -9.93 9.18 -5.14
N LEU A 255 -10.62 8.04 -5.26
CA LEU A 255 -10.16 6.76 -4.67
C LEU A 255 -8.80 6.33 -5.22
N LEU A 256 -8.54 6.54 -6.51
CA LEU A 256 -7.24 6.24 -7.11
C LEU A 256 -6.13 7.11 -6.50
N GLY A 257 -6.39 8.42 -6.30
CA GLY A 257 -5.45 9.30 -5.59
C GLY A 257 -5.17 8.84 -4.15
N LEU A 258 -6.20 8.39 -3.44
CA LEU A 258 -6.09 7.84 -2.08
C LEU A 258 -5.41 6.46 -2.01
N SER A 259 -5.28 5.75 -3.14
CA SER A 259 -4.62 4.44 -3.20
C SER A 259 -3.09 4.54 -3.29
N LEU A 260 -2.54 5.71 -3.62
CA LEU A 260 -1.10 5.95 -3.74
C LEU A 260 -0.26 5.47 -2.54
N PRO A 261 -0.66 5.69 -1.28
CA PRO A 261 0.13 5.25 -0.13
C PRO A 261 0.16 3.73 -0.06
N GLY A 262 -0.97 3.09 -0.36
CA GLY A 262 -1.12 1.63 -0.44
C GLY A 262 -0.25 1.00 -1.52
N LEU A 263 0.04 1.72 -2.62
CA LEU A 263 0.94 1.23 -3.67
C LEU A 263 2.38 1.04 -3.19
N PHE A 264 2.79 1.81 -2.19
CA PHE A 264 4.16 1.78 -1.66
C PHE A 264 4.26 1.12 -0.28
N SER A 265 3.25 1.22 0.57
CA SER A 265 3.24 0.48 1.84
C SER A 265 3.06 -1.02 1.61
N GLY A 266 2.46 -1.40 0.48
CA GLY A 266 2.06 -2.76 0.17
C GLY A 266 1.09 -3.30 1.22
N ALA A 267 0.96 -4.63 1.26
CA ALA A 267 0.35 -5.35 2.36
C ALA A 267 1.47 -6.09 3.11
N VAL A 268 1.99 -5.43 4.13
CA VAL A 268 3.04 -5.92 5.04
C VAL A 268 2.87 -7.41 5.36
N ILE A 269 1.65 -7.82 5.71
CA ILE A 269 1.34 -9.20 6.08
C ILE A 269 1.45 -10.17 4.89
N LEU A 270 0.93 -9.80 3.71
CA LEU A 270 0.99 -10.67 2.53
C LEU A 270 2.41 -10.79 2.00
N GLU A 271 3.18 -9.70 1.96
CA GLU A 271 4.59 -9.76 1.60
C GLU A 271 5.38 -10.64 2.56
N GLN A 272 5.04 -10.63 3.85
CA GLN A 272 5.66 -11.54 4.82
C GLN A 272 5.29 -13.00 4.58
N ILE A 273 4.01 -13.32 4.34
CA ILE A 273 3.52 -14.70 4.10
C ILE A 273 4.14 -15.30 2.83
N PHE A 274 4.16 -14.53 1.74
CA PHE A 274 4.74 -14.96 0.47
C PHE A 274 6.25 -14.73 0.40
N GLN A 275 6.90 -14.25 1.47
CA GLN A 275 8.31 -13.87 1.48
C GLN A 275 8.70 -12.96 0.31
N TRP A 276 7.80 -12.07 -0.10
CA TRP A 276 8.04 -11.13 -1.18
C TRP A 276 9.05 -10.06 -0.73
N PRO A 277 10.11 -9.76 -1.49
CA PRO A 277 11.17 -8.85 -1.08
C PRO A 277 10.75 -7.37 -1.25
N GLY A 278 9.60 -6.99 -0.70
CA GLY A 278 9.04 -5.64 -0.78
C GLY A 278 9.33 -4.75 0.43
N MET A 279 8.81 -3.53 0.37
CA MET A 279 8.89 -2.49 1.40
C MET A 279 8.09 -2.87 2.65
N GLY A 280 6.95 -3.54 2.49
CA GLY A 280 6.14 -3.99 3.61
C GLY A 280 6.87 -5.05 4.43
N ARG A 281 7.49 -6.02 3.76
CA ARG A 281 8.38 -7.00 4.42
C ARG A 281 9.59 -6.33 5.08
N LEU A 282 10.25 -5.39 4.39
CA LEU A 282 11.36 -4.61 4.95
C LEU A 282 10.96 -3.91 6.26
N TYR A 283 9.77 -3.29 6.28
CA TYR A 283 9.21 -2.62 7.46
C TYR A 283 8.97 -3.59 8.61
N PHE A 284 8.33 -4.74 8.34
CA PHE A 284 8.04 -5.76 9.35
C PHE A 284 9.32 -6.33 9.99
N GLU A 285 10.30 -6.68 9.15
CA GLU A 285 11.61 -7.16 9.62
C GLU A 285 12.33 -6.10 10.45
N ALA A 286 12.29 -4.83 10.04
CA ALA A 286 12.91 -3.73 10.77
C ALA A 286 12.29 -3.54 12.17
N ILE A 287 10.98 -3.70 12.31
CA ILE A 287 10.30 -3.67 13.62
C ILE A 287 10.81 -4.81 14.50
N GLY A 288 10.85 -6.04 13.98
CA GLY A 288 11.33 -7.21 14.74
C GLY A 288 12.81 -7.07 15.16
N GLN A 289 13.64 -6.51 14.29
CA GLN A 289 15.06 -6.27 14.53
C GLN A 289 15.36 -4.97 15.30
N ARG A 290 14.34 -4.14 15.60
CA ARG A 290 14.48 -2.82 16.21
C ARG A 290 15.40 -1.88 15.43
N ASP A 291 15.34 -1.93 14.10
CA ASP A 291 16.12 -1.03 13.26
C ASP A 291 15.43 0.33 13.12
N TYR A 292 15.73 1.22 14.07
CA TYR A 292 15.00 2.49 14.22
C TYR A 292 15.08 3.37 12.97
N ASN A 293 16.22 3.40 12.28
CA ASN A 293 16.40 4.25 11.12
C ASN A 293 15.55 3.76 9.93
N VAL A 294 15.47 2.44 9.72
CA VAL A 294 14.64 1.87 8.66
C VAL A 294 13.16 2.05 8.95
N ILE A 295 12.73 1.81 10.21
CA ILE A 295 11.34 2.04 10.62
C ILE A 295 10.97 3.51 10.37
N MET A 296 11.78 4.45 10.88
CA MET A 296 11.53 5.88 10.76
C MET A 296 11.56 6.36 9.30
N GLY A 297 12.50 5.87 8.49
CA GLY A 297 12.60 6.19 7.06
C GLY A 297 11.38 5.72 6.26
N LEU A 298 10.92 4.50 6.50
CA LEU A 298 9.72 3.96 5.86
C LEU A 298 8.45 4.64 6.36
N THR A 299 8.32 4.91 7.67
CA THR A 299 7.19 5.68 8.23
C THR A 299 7.13 7.07 7.62
N LEU A 300 8.25 7.78 7.51
CA LEU A 300 8.34 9.08 6.88
C LEU A 300 7.87 9.01 5.42
N MET A 301 8.41 8.07 4.64
CA MET A 301 8.03 7.89 3.24
C MET A 301 6.54 7.58 3.08
N PHE A 302 5.99 6.61 3.83
CA PHE A 302 4.58 6.27 3.75
C PHE A 302 3.68 7.44 4.16
N SER A 303 4.08 8.23 5.16
CA SER A 303 3.34 9.41 5.61
C SER A 303 3.37 10.52 4.56
N VAL A 304 4.52 10.77 3.92
CA VAL A 304 4.63 11.72 2.80
C VAL A 304 3.75 11.29 1.64
N LEU A 305 3.76 10.01 1.26
CA LEU A 305 2.91 9.48 0.20
C LEU A 305 1.42 9.53 0.55
N ALA A 306 1.05 9.29 1.81
CA ALA A 306 -0.30 9.49 2.35
C ALA A 306 -0.79 10.93 2.17
N LEU A 307 0.01 11.88 2.61
CA LEU A 307 -0.32 13.30 2.51
C LEU A 307 -0.34 13.77 1.04
N ALA A 308 0.58 13.28 0.21
CA ALA A 308 0.61 13.56 -1.23
C ALA A 308 -0.63 12.99 -1.95
N GLY A 309 -1.02 11.75 -1.66
CA GLY A 309 -2.22 11.13 -2.21
C GLY A 309 -3.51 11.83 -1.79
N GLN A 310 -3.59 12.25 -0.52
CA GLN A 310 -4.70 13.07 -0.03
C GLN A 310 -4.76 14.43 -0.74
N LEU A 311 -3.61 15.13 -0.86
CA LEU A 311 -3.55 16.42 -1.54
C LEU A 311 -3.95 16.29 -3.02
N LEU A 312 -3.49 15.23 -3.69
CA LEU A 312 -3.88 14.92 -5.06
C LEU A 312 -5.39 14.70 -5.17
N ALA A 313 -5.97 13.89 -4.28
CA ALA A 313 -7.41 13.65 -4.23
C ALA A 313 -8.21 14.96 -4.03
N ASP A 314 -7.76 15.82 -3.12
CA ASP A 314 -8.39 17.12 -2.87
C ASP A 314 -8.32 18.04 -4.11
N ILE A 315 -7.19 18.06 -4.82
CA ILE A 315 -7.02 18.84 -6.06
C ILE A 315 -7.91 18.28 -7.17
N LEU A 316 -7.95 16.96 -7.34
CA LEU A 316 -8.80 16.32 -8.34
C LEU A 316 -10.27 16.60 -8.08
N TYR A 317 -10.68 16.60 -6.80
CA TYR A 317 -12.03 16.99 -6.42
C TYR A 317 -12.33 18.47 -6.78
N ALA A 318 -11.40 19.39 -6.50
CA ALA A 318 -11.52 20.81 -6.87
C ALA A 318 -11.69 21.05 -8.37
N VAL A 319 -10.91 20.32 -9.18
CA VAL A 319 -10.91 20.47 -10.65
C VAL A 319 -12.22 19.94 -11.24
N VAL A 320 -12.77 18.90 -10.64
CA VAL A 320 -13.91 18.17 -11.18
C VAL A 320 -15.24 18.73 -10.69
N ASP A 321 -15.32 19.24 -9.46
CA ASP A 321 -16.50 19.95 -8.94
C ASP A 321 -16.19 21.44 -8.66
N PRO A 322 -16.48 22.34 -9.62
CA PRO A 322 -16.23 23.77 -9.47
C PRO A 322 -17.15 24.46 -8.44
N ARG A 323 -18.13 23.75 -7.86
CA ARG A 323 -19.02 24.29 -6.81
C ARG A 323 -18.39 24.25 -5.43
N VAL A 324 -17.24 23.57 -5.28
CA VAL A 324 -16.51 23.47 -4.03
C VAL A 324 -15.77 24.79 -3.78
N THR A 325 -16.39 25.67 -3.00
CA THR A 325 -15.73 26.86 -2.47
C THR A 325 -14.88 26.51 -1.26
N TYR A 326 -13.56 26.57 -1.40
CA TYR A 326 -12.62 26.45 -0.30
C TYR A 326 -12.59 27.79 0.47
N GLY A 327 -13.35 27.83 1.58
CA GLY A 327 -13.24 28.86 2.61
C GLY A 327 -12.01 28.66 3.51
#